data_AF-A0A1I7TPY8-F1
#
_entry.id   AF-A0A1I7TPY8-F1
#
_cell.length_a   1.000
_cell.length_b   1.000
_cell.length_c   1.000
_cell.angle_alpha   90.00
_cell.angle_beta   90.00
_cell.angle_gamma   90.00
#
_symmetry.space_group_name_H-M   'P 1'
#
loop_
_entity.id
_entity.type
_entity.pdbx_description
1 polymer ?
#
loop_
_entity_poly.entity_id
_entity_poly.type
_entity_poly.pdbx_seq_one_letter_code
_entity_poly.pdbx_strand_id
1 'polypeptide(L)'
;MYICLVILVGSVLADPQIVWLNRYSSDSTNNIVTVETGGRLYLASNDSSETLKRIRILSGTSGVTLDQLPVGGIDLLSDQLVIQSALDLTTSATITGFLYATMSIQARDNTFEVIVVNGPREYHWSQANKTLVILNVQFTTSHIRPADAPDKTTLVTNVTQHQNTDLNFHYGYPDVNYTIFTENQFFENPQYVEYLQKDGNVTRERIIFESVEPIQVNLPYWYITANGPFSLQLDSFYMNFHTHNTTNVNTTGAYVLTDVWQDHFVNFVTDPTRKGWTGTLVTLDLQQPINITFANDMTVFYQAYSGSQGLKHAQVMSDMVSKTLSITAAGTRPGTLYCQYFVYTGELLPPTPSPTTNTVVQTTPTIATTTKSSESFNVLITIILFLCILMV
;
A
#
# COMPACT_ATOMS: atom_id res chain seq x y z
N MET A 1 34.89 -32.20 40.26
CA MET A 1 33.81 -31.21 40.19
C MET A 1 33.71 -30.77 38.74
N TYR A 2 32.73 -31.27 38.00
CA TYR A 2 32.54 -30.98 36.58
C TYR A 2 32.03 -29.55 36.41
N ILE A 3 32.79 -28.73 35.69
CA ILE A 3 32.34 -27.40 35.26
C ILE A 3 31.60 -27.60 33.94
N CYS A 4 30.27 -27.50 33.98
CA CYS A 4 29.44 -27.44 32.78
C CYS A 4 29.71 -26.11 32.05
N LEU A 5 30.39 -26.18 30.92
CA LEU A 5 30.44 -25.11 29.94
C LEU A 5 29.09 -25.07 29.21
N VAL A 6 28.20 -24.17 29.62
CA VAL A 6 27.00 -23.84 28.84
C VAL A 6 27.47 -23.06 27.62
N ILE A 7 27.61 -23.75 26.49
CA ILE A 7 27.78 -23.10 25.18
C ILE A 7 26.45 -22.44 24.87
N LEU A 8 26.38 -21.13 25.09
CA LEU A 8 25.33 -20.28 24.56
C LEU A 8 25.51 -20.26 23.04
N VAL A 9 24.87 -21.18 22.32
CA VAL A 9 24.72 -21.06 20.87
C VAL A 9 23.74 -19.92 20.66
N GLY A 10 24.26 -18.70 20.63
CA GLY A 10 23.51 -17.56 20.13
C GLY A 10 23.24 -17.82 18.66
N SER A 11 22.03 -18.23 18.32
CA SER A 11 21.55 -18.16 16.95
C SER A 11 21.61 -16.69 16.53
N VAL A 12 22.57 -16.36 15.66
CA VAL A 12 22.56 -15.10 14.95
C VAL A 12 21.30 -15.14 14.09
N LEU A 13 20.28 -14.39 14.50
CA LEU A 13 19.10 -14.18 13.67
C LEU A 13 19.57 -13.41 12.44
N ALA A 14 19.44 -14.02 11.27
CA ALA A 14 19.66 -13.34 10.00
C ALA A 14 18.30 -12.81 9.51
N ASP A 15 18.27 -11.56 9.05
CA ASP A 15 17.05 -10.99 8.48
C ASP A 15 16.65 -11.76 7.21
N PRO A 16 15.36 -11.76 6.81
CA PRO A 16 14.96 -12.31 5.53
C PRO A 16 15.75 -11.70 4.37
N GLN A 17 16.07 -12.51 3.36
CA GLN A 17 16.94 -12.09 2.27
C GLN A 17 16.24 -12.15 0.92
N ILE A 18 16.52 -11.15 0.08
CA ILE A 18 16.20 -11.16 -1.35
C ILE A 18 17.49 -11.29 -2.14
N VAL A 19 17.56 -12.31 -2.98
CA VAL A 19 18.76 -12.62 -3.76
C VAL A 19 18.47 -12.55 -5.25
N TRP A 20 18.93 -11.46 -5.86
CA TRP A 20 18.74 -11.20 -7.28
C TRP A 20 19.67 -12.07 -8.14
N LEU A 21 19.11 -12.92 -9.00
CA LEU A 21 19.89 -13.87 -9.78
C LEU A 21 20.80 -13.20 -10.83
N ASN A 22 20.44 -11.99 -11.26
CA ASN A 22 21.22 -11.21 -12.23
C ASN A 22 22.57 -10.69 -11.70
N ARG A 23 22.86 -10.93 -10.41
CA ARG A 23 24.15 -10.63 -9.79
C ARG A 23 25.12 -11.82 -9.84
N TYR A 24 24.68 -12.98 -10.33
CA TYR A 24 25.45 -14.23 -10.30
C TYR A 24 25.75 -14.73 -11.71
N SER A 25 27.03 -14.67 -12.07
CA SER A 25 27.61 -15.20 -13.31
C SER A 25 28.72 -16.20 -12.99
N SER A 26 29.32 -16.80 -14.03
CA SER A 26 30.49 -17.68 -13.92
C SER A 26 31.68 -17.04 -13.22
N ASP A 27 31.76 -15.70 -13.26
CA ASP A 27 32.89 -14.94 -12.76
C ASP A 27 32.61 -14.31 -11.39
N SER A 28 31.42 -14.54 -10.82
CA SER A 28 31.02 -13.96 -9.53
C SER A 28 31.85 -14.52 -8.39
N THR A 29 32.64 -13.64 -7.76
CA THR A 29 33.53 -13.99 -6.62
C THR A 29 32.81 -13.94 -5.28
N ASN A 30 31.72 -13.18 -5.17
CA ASN A 30 30.85 -13.16 -4.00
C ASN A 30 29.58 -13.96 -4.30
N ASN A 31 29.56 -15.20 -3.80
CA ASN A 31 28.47 -16.14 -4.02
C ASN A 31 27.84 -16.69 -2.75
N ILE A 32 28.23 -16.17 -1.59
CA ILE A 32 27.73 -16.62 -0.29
C ILE A 32 26.74 -15.57 0.22
N VAL A 33 25.52 -16.00 0.51
CA VAL A 33 24.49 -15.17 1.15
C VAL A 33 24.27 -15.71 2.55
N THR A 34 24.34 -14.83 3.55
CA THR A 34 23.99 -15.16 4.93
C THR A 34 22.48 -15.35 5.04
N VAL A 35 22.05 -16.49 5.55
CA VAL A 35 20.63 -16.84 5.74
C VAL A 35 20.46 -17.50 7.11
N GLU A 36 19.22 -17.80 7.51
CA GLU A 36 18.98 -18.49 8.79
C GLU A 36 18.75 -19.99 8.59
N THR A 37 19.45 -20.81 9.37
CA THR A 37 19.20 -22.26 9.40
C THR A 37 17.78 -22.53 9.90
N GLY A 38 17.04 -23.38 9.19
CA GLY A 38 15.63 -23.66 9.44
C GLY A 38 14.65 -22.67 8.83
N GLY A 39 15.13 -21.64 8.12
CA GLY A 39 14.32 -20.84 7.21
C GLY A 39 13.93 -21.62 5.94
N ARG A 40 13.13 -20.99 5.07
CA ARG A 40 12.72 -21.58 3.78
C ARG A 40 13.13 -20.69 2.63
N LEU A 41 13.50 -21.31 1.51
CA LEU A 41 13.95 -20.66 0.29
C LEU A 41 12.93 -20.86 -0.83
N TYR A 42 12.51 -19.75 -1.44
CA TYR A 42 11.55 -19.71 -2.54
C TYR A 42 12.21 -19.09 -3.79
N LEU A 43 11.75 -19.51 -4.96
CA LEU A 43 12.17 -18.95 -6.26
C LEU A 43 10.99 -18.24 -6.92
N ALA A 44 11.17 -16.94 -7.21
CA ALA A 44 10.26 -16.18 -8.03
C ALA A 44 10.92 -15.90 -9.39
N SER A 45 10.54 -16.66 -10.41
CA SER A 45 11.10 -16.56 -11.74
C SER A 45 10.14 -17.13 -12.78
N ASN A 46 10.16 -16.55 -13.97
CA ASN A 46 9.61 -17.10 -15.20
C ASN A 46 10.70 -17.24 -16.28
N ASP A 47 11.97 -17.22 -15.87
CA ASP A 47 13.11 -17.48 -16.75
C ASP A 47 13.07 -18.95 -17.21
N SER A 48 13.65 -19.22 -18.38
CA SER A 48 13.61 -20.57 -18.95
C SER A 48 14.28 -21.61 -18.05
N SER A 49 13.73 -22.82 -18.01
CA SER A 49 14.35 -23.96 -17.30
C SER A 49 15.80 -24.21 -17.77
N GLU A 50 16.11 -23.96 -19.05
CA GLU A 50 17.47 -24.02 -19.60
C GLU A 50 18.45 -23.05 -18.92
N THR A 51 17.97 -21.87 -18.53
CA THR A 51 18.76 -20.88 -17.81
C THR A 51 18.85 -21.25 -16.32
N LEU A 52 17.72 -21.61 -15.71
CA LEU A 52 17.64 -21.93 -14.28
C LEU A 52 18.46 -23.16 -13.89
N LYS A 53 18.55 -24.18 -14.75
CA LYS A 53 19.38 -25.37 -14.50
C LYS A 53 20.89 -25.10 -14.45
N ARG A 54 21.33 -23.95 -14.98
CA ARG A 54 22.73 -23.50 -14.95
C ARG A 54 23.07 -22.73 -13.68
N ILE A 55 22.10 -22.52 -12.79
CA ILE A 55 22.32 -21.92 -11.47
C ILE A 55 22.03 -23.00 -10.43
N ARG A 56 23.03 -23.29 -9.60
CA ARG A 56 22.95 -24.24 -8.50
C ARG A 56 23.01 -23.49 -7.18
N ILE A 57 22.19 -23.91 -6.24
CA ILE A 57 22.24 -23.44 -4.85
C ILE A 57 22.72 -24.56 -3.94
N LEU A 58 23.44 -24.20 -2.88
CA LEU A 58 23.90 -25.11 -1.84
C LEU A 58 23.53 -24.54 -0.46
N SER A 59 22.92 -25.36 0.38
CA SER A 59 22.68 -25.06 1.79
C SER A 59 23.14 -26.26 2.62
N GLY A 60 24.23 -26.08 3.37
CA GLY A 60 24.94 -27.18 4.01
C GLY A 60 25.53 -28.15 2.98
N THR A 61 25.23 -29.44 3.09
CA THR A 61 25.70 -30.48 2.16
C THR A 61 24.73 -30.74 1.01
N SER A 62 23.53 -30.16 1.05
CA SER A 62 22.50 -30.33 0.02
C SER A 62 22.63 -29.25 -1.03
N GLY A 63 22.48 -29.62 -2.31
CA GLY A 63 22.41 -28.64 -3.38
C GLY A 63 21.54 -29.09 -4.54
N VAL A 64 20.79 -28.14 -5.07
CA VAL A 64 19.82 -28.32 -6.16
C VAL A 64 20.03 -27.23 -7.21
N THR A 65 19.66 -27.52 -8.44
CA THR A 65 19.57 -26.48 -9.48
C THR A 65 18.24 -25.75 -9.38
N LEU A 66 18.19 -24.50 -9.83
CA LEU A 66 16.98 -23.66 -9.62
C LEU A 66 15.74 -24.19 -10.36
N ASP A 67 15.91 -24.90 -11.47
CA ASP A 67 14.81 -25.56 -12.18
C ASP A 67 14.17 -26.72 -11.40
N GLN A 68 14.86 -27.23 -10.38
CA GLN A 68 14.39 -28.32 -9.51
C GLN A 68 13.78 -27.80 -8.20
N LEU A 69 13.77 -26.48 -7.97
CA LEU A 69 13.26 -25.90 -6.74
C LEU A 69 11.72 -25.98 -6.74
N PRO A 70 11.09 -26.69 -5.79
CA PRO A 70 9.64 -26.81 -5.74
C PRO A 70 8.98 -25.47 -5.45
N VAL A 71 7.78 -25.24 -5.99
CA VAL A 71 6.99 -24.00 -5.77
C VAL A 71 6.80 -23.70 -4.28
N GLY A 72 6.64 -24.74 -3.45
CA GLY A 72 6.48 -24.61 -2.00
C GLY A 72 7.76 -24.27 -1.23
N GLY A 73 8.91 -24.12 -1.90
CA GLY A 73 10.21 -23.83 -1.30
C GLY A 73 10.90 -25.03 -0.65
N ILE A 74 12.19 -24.86 -0.33
CA ILE A 74 13.03 -25.85 0.37
C ILE A 74 13.51 -25.31 1.71
N ASP A 75 13.84 -26.21 2.63
CA ASP A 75 14.41 -25.83 3.93
C ASP A 75 15.89 -25.46 3.79
N LEU A 76 16.29 -24.40 4.48
CA LEU A 76 17.68 -23.98 4.60
C LEU A 76 18.36 -24.77 5.72
N LEU A 77 19.38 -25.55 5.36
CA LEU A 77 20.08 -26.48 6.26
C LEU A 77 21.35 -25.89 6.87
N SER A 78 21.70 -24.65 6.51
CA SER A 78 22.86 -23.91 6.97
C SER A 78 22.54 -22.42 7.00
N ASP A 79 23.32 -21.68 7.79
CA ASP A 79 23.38 -20.22 7.87
C ASP A 79 24.03 -19.56 6.63
N GLN A 80 24.45 -20.37 5.65
CA GLN A 80 25.01 -19.92 4.38
C GLN A 80 24.27 -20.57 3.21
N LEU A 81 23.89 -19.73 2.25
CA LEU A 81 23.40 -20.12 0.94
C LEU A 81 24.48 -19.79 -0.09
N VAL A 82 25.05 -20.81 -0.74
CA VAL A 82 26.05 -20.62 -1.80
C VAL A 82 25.38 -20.72 -3.16
N ILE A 83 25.62 -19.74 -4.04
CA ILE A 83 25.01 -19.64 -5.37
C ILE A 83 26.07 -19.82 -6.45
N GLN A 84 26.08 -20.96 -7.11
CA GLN A 84 26.99 -21.27 -8.19
C GLN A 84 26.30 -21.09 -9.53
N SER A 85 26.70 -20.06 -10.28
CA SER A 85 26.16 -19.78 -11.62
C SER A 85 27.17 -20.19 -12.69
N ALA A 86 26.71 -20.90 -13.71
CA ALA A 86 27.47 -21.17 -14.93
C ALA A 86 27.04 -20.28 -16.10
N LEU A 87 26.30 -19.19 -15.83
CA LEU A 87 25.87 -18.22 -16.83
C LEU A 87 27.01 -17.25 -17.15
N ASP A 88 27.19 -16.90 -18.42
CA ASP A 88 28.05 -15.75 -18.78
C ASP A 88 27.42 -14.43 -18.29
N LEU A 89 28.24 -13.37 -18.26
CA LEU A 89 27.82 -12.04 -17.80
C LEU A 89 26.61 -11.48 -18.55
N THR A 90 26.52 -11.73 -19.86
CA THR A 90 25.43 -11.17 -20.70
C THR A 90 24.11 -11.85 -20.37
N THR A 91 24.12 -13.18 -20.28
CA THR A 91 22.95 -13.99 -19.92
C THR A 91 22.51 -13.69 -18.49
N SER A 92 23.46 -13.60 -17.55
CA SER A 92 23.18 -13.23 -16.15
C SER A 92 22.53 -11.86 -16.04
N ALA A 93 23.00 -10.85 -16.78
CA ALA A 93 22.42 -9.50 -16.75
C ALA A 93 20.94 -9.45 -17.20
N THR A 94 20.50 -10.43 -17.99
CA THR A 94 19.11 -10.50 -18.52
C THR A 94 18.16 -11.38 -17.71
N ILE A 95 18.67 -12.17 -16.76
CA ILE A 95 17.81 -13.00 -15.91
C ILE A 95 16.99 -12.11 -14.99
N THR A 96 15.73 -12.47 -14.78
CA THR A 96 14.78 -11.60 -14.07
C THR A 96 14.37 -12.14 -12.71
N GLY A 97 14.63 -13.43 -12.46
CA GLY A 97 14.28 -14.12 -11.24
C GLY A 97 15.10 -13.70 -10.02
N PHE A 98 14.53 -14.00 -8.85
CA PHE A 98 15.17 -13.79 -7.56
C PHE A 98 14.74 -14.88 -6.56
N LEU A 99 15.54 -15.06 -5.52
CA LEU A 99 15.22 -15.93 -4.40
C LEU A 99 14.75 -15.10 -3.21
N TYR A 100 13.85 -15.68 -2.42
CA TYR A 100 13.45 -15.16 -1.12
C TYR A 100 13.76 -16.20 -0.04
N ALA A 101 14.59 -15.84 0.94
CA ALA A 101 14.91 -16.66 2.10
C ALA A 101 14.19 -16.09 3.32
N THR A 102 13.37 -16.90 3.99
CA THR A 102 12.70 -16.52 5.24
C THR A 102 13.59 -16.75 6.45
N MET A 103 13.21 -16.16 7.58
CA MET A 103 13.69 -16.57 8.89
C MET A 103 13.14 -17.94 9.30
N SER A 104 13.77 -18.56 10.30
CA SER A 104 13.32 -19.83 10.87
C SER A 104 11.99 -19.70 11.63
N ILE A 105 11.75 -18.54 12.27
CA ILE A 105 10.49 -18.25 12.96
C ILE A 105 9.32 -18.13 11.99
N GLN A 106 9.54 -17.46 10.84
CA GLN A 106 8.56 -17.34 9.76
C GLN A 106 8.26 -18.72 9.14
N ALA A 107 9.29 -19.53 8.91
CA ALA A 107 9.16 -20.87 8.36
C ALA A 107 8.32 -21.83 9.23
N ARG A 108 8.31 -21.61 10.55
CA ARG A 108 7.56 -22.44 11.53
C ARG A 108 6.20 -21.86 11.89
N ASP A 109 5.88 -20.66 11.40
CA ASP A 109 4.60 -20.00 11.66
C ASP A 109 3.54 -20.46 10.66
N ASN A 110 2.51 -21.16 11.15
CA ASN A 110 1.41 -21.65 10.33
C ASN A 110 0.53 -20.54 9.73
N THR A 111 0.68 -19.30 10.21
CA THR A 111 -0.02 -18.12 9.68
C THR A 111 0.81 -17.37 8.65
N PHE A 112 2.09 -17.74 8.47
CA PHE A 112 2.99 -17.18 7.47
C PHE A 112 2.99 -18.03 6.19
N GLU A 113 2.76 -17.41 5.05
CA GLU A 113 2.79 -18.08 3.75
C GLU A 113 3.50 -17.22 2.72
N VAL A 114 4.21 -17.88 1.80
CA VAL A 114 4.82 -17.23 0.64
C VAL A 114 4.17 -17.79 -0.61
N ILE A 115 3.75 -16.92 -1.52
CA ILE A 115 3.25 -17.30 -2.83
C ILE A 115 4.01 -16.59 -3.93
N VAL A 116 4.17 -17.28 -5.06
CA VAL A 116 4.68 -16.69 -6.30
C VAL A 116 3.50 -16.44 -7.23
N VAL A 117 3.36 -15.21 -7.71
CA VAL A 117 2.29 -14.84 -8.65
C VAL A 117 2.87 -14.84 -10.06
N ASN A 118 2.41 -15.79 -10.87
CA ASN A 118 2.79 -16.01 -12.27
C ASN A 118 1.54 -16.31 -13.13
N GLY A 119 0.41 -15.70 -12.76
CA GLY A 119 -0.87 -15.82 -13.44
C GLY A 119 -2.05 -15.58 -12.49
N PRO A 120 -3.28 -15.63 -13.02
CA PRO A 120 -4.49 -15.40 -12.24
C PRO A 120 -4.66 -16.46 -11.16
N ARG A 121 -4.87 -16.01 -9.92
CA ARG A 121 -5.15 -16.86 -8.77
C ARG A 121 -6.10 -16.16 -7.81
N GLU A 122 -7.07 -16.92 -7.32
CA GLU A 122 -7.89 -16.52 -6.20
C GLU A 122 -7.24 -16.95 -4.89
N TYR A 123 -7.23 -16.06 -3.90
CA TYR A 123 -6.72 -16.32 -2.57
C TYR A 123 -7.82 -16.12 -1.54
N HIS A 124 -7.96 -17.08 -0.63
CA HIS A 124 -8.94 -17.07 0.45
C HIS A 124 -8.27 -17.46 1.77
N TRP A 125 -8.53 -16.68 2.82
CA TRP A 125 -8.15 -16.99 4.19
C TRP A 125 -9.34 -16.86 5.12
N SER A 126 -9.50 -17.83 6.03
CA SER A 126 -10.67 -17.93 6.91
C SER A 126 -10.33 -17.92 8.41
N GLN A 127 -9.05 -17.86 8.77
CA GLN A 127 -8.63 -17.88 10.18
C GLN A 127 -8.35 -16.46 10.69
N ALA A 128 -7.95 -16.35 11.96
CA ALA A 128 -7.66 -15.07 12.60
C ALA A 128 -6.44 -14.38 11.98
N ASN A 129 -5.22 -14.88 12.17
CA ASN A 129 -4.03 -14.15 11.73
C ASN A 129 -3.49 -14.68 10.40
N LYS A 130 -3.00 -13.77 9.55
CA LYS A 130 -2.27 -14.11 8.33
C LYS A 130 -1.15 -13.12 8.07
N THR A 131 0.00 -13.65 7.67
CA THR A 131 0.99 -12.91 6.87
C THR A 131 1.21 -13.64 5.55
N LEU A 132 0.93 -12.97 4.44
CA LEU A 132 1.07 -13.52 3.10
C LEU A 132 2.11 -12.70 2.33
N VAL A 133 3.27 -13.28 2.07
CA VAL A 133 4.30 -12.70 1.20
C VAL A 133 3.98 -13.04 -0.25
N ILE A 134 4.01 -12.03 -1.09
CA ILE A 134 3.71 -12.12 -2.52
C ILE A 134 4.98 -11.80 -3.29
N LEU A 135 5.45 -12.78 -4.06
CA LEU A 135 6.62 -12.64 -4.93
C LEU A 135 6.15 -12.56 -6.39
N ASN A 136 6.45 -11.44 -7.05
CA ASN A 136 6.03 -11.18 -8.43
C ASN A 136 7.13 -11.62 -9.39
N VAL A 137 6.79 -12.46 -10.36
CA VAL A 137 7.70 -12.75 -11.48
C VAL A 137 7.73 -11.58 -12.46
N GLN A 138 8.68 -11.59 -13.40
CA GLN A 138 8.71 -10.57 -14.45
C GLN A 138 7.41 -10.59 -15.24
N PHE A 139 6.76 -9.45 -15.41
CA PHE A 139 5.60 -9.37 -16.29
C PHE A 139 6.02 -9.68 -17.73
N THR A 140 5.37 -10.67 -18.35
CA THR A 140 5.54 -11.01 -19.76
C THR A 140 4.39 -10.46 -20.58
N THR A 141 4.72 -9.75 -21.65
CA THR A 141 3.75 -9.31 -22.65
C THR A 141 4.12 -9.90 -24.01
N SER A 142 3.12 -10.29 -24.78
CA SER A 142 3.29 -10.70 -26.18
C SER A 142 3.52 -9.52 -27.14
N HIS A 143 3.45 -8.28 -26.63
CA HIS A 143 3.56 -7.04 -27.40
C HIS A 143 4.70 -6.16 -26.85
N ILE A 144 4.94 -5.00 -27.49
CA ILE A 144 5.90 -4.01 -26.99
C ILE A 144 5.46 -3.57 -25.59
N ARG A 145 6.35 -3.73 -24.61
CA ARG A 145 6.10 -3.32 -23.23
C ARG A 145 5.88 -1.80 -23.17
N PRO A 146 4.81 -1.33 -22.52
CA PRO A 146 4.60 0.10 -22.27
C PRO A 146 5.80 0.68 -21.50
N ALA A 147 6.23 1.89 -21.84
CA ALA A 147 7.42 2.52 -21.24
C ALA A 147 7.29 2.77 -19.73
N ASP A 148 6.06 2.79 -19.23
CA ASP A 148 5.64 2.98 -17.85
C ASP A 148 5.25 1.67 -17.14
N ALA A 149 5.23 0.55 -17.85
CA ALA A 149 4.95 -0.73 -17.22
C ALA A 149 6.13 -1.12 -16.32
N PRO A 150 5.91 -1.50 -15.04
CA PRO A 150 6.95 -1.98 -14.16
C PRO A 150 7.51 -3.32 -14.63
N ASP A 151 8.66 -3.70 -14.10
CA ASP A 151 9.24 -5.02 -14.40
C ASP A 151 8.42 -6.15 -13.80
N LYS A 152 7.91 -5.93 -12.58
CA LYS A 152 7.22 -6.91 -11.76
C LYS A 152 6.04 -6.24 -11.11
N THR A 153 4.88 -6.88 -11.18
CA THR A 153 3.65 -6.32 -10.66
C THR A 153 2.66 -7.41 -10.35
N THR A 154 1.71 -7.09 -9.48
CA THR A 154 0.50 -7.88 -9.30
C THR A 154 -0.70 -6.95 -9.32
N LEU A 155 -1.69 -7.31 -10.13
CA LEU A 155 -3.02 -6.73 -10.07
C LEU A 155 -3.81 -7.41 -8.95
N VAL A 156 -4.31 -6.60 -8.02
CA VAL A 156 -5.19 -7.03 -6.93
C VAL A 156 -6.62 -6.57 -7.24
N THR A 157 -7.57 -7.50 -7.27
CA THR A 157 -8.99 -7.21 -7.49
C THR A 157 -9.87 -8.02 -6.53
N ASN A 158 -11.17 -7.69 -6.50
CA ASN A 158 -12.18 -8.43 -5.73
C ASN A 158 -11.78 -8.63 -4.26
N VAL A 159 -11.20 -7.58 -3.66
CA VAL A 159 -10.82 -7.61 -2.24
C VAL A 159 -12.10 -7.61 -1.41
N THR A 160 -12.29 -8.64 -0.60
CA THR A 160 -13.37 -8.72 0.37
C THR A 160 -12.80 -9.11 1.73
N GLN A 161 -13.42 -8.61 2.80
CA GLN A 161 -13.00 -8.91 4.16
C GLN A 161 -14.19 -8.85 5.12
N HIS A 162 -14.08 -9.52 6.26
CA HIS A 162 -15.08 -9.42 7.31
C HIS A 162 -15.05 -8.05 8.00
N GLN A 163 -16.17 -7.58 8.56
CA GLN A 163 -16.26 -6.25 9.17
C GLN A 163 -15.25 -6.01 10.30
N ASN A 164 -14.84 -7.06 11.00
CA ASN A 164 -13.87 -7.02 12.11
C ASN A 164 -12.45 -7.40 11.69
N THR A 165 -12.20 -7.56 10.39
CA THR A 165 -10.87 -7.80 9.85
C THR A 165 -10.22 -6.47 9.54
N ASP A 166 -8.99 -6.30 10.01
CA ASP A 166 -8.04 -5.31 9.56
C ASP A 166 -7.14 -5.99 8.53
N LEU A 167 -7.14 -5.43 7.33
CA LEU A 167 -6.41 -5.92 6.16
C LEU A 167 -5.43 -4.83 5.73
N ASN A 168 -4.15 -5.14 5.75
CA ASN A 168 -3.10 -4.18 5.48
C ASN A 168 -2.15 -4.69 4.40
N PHE A 169 -1.77 -3.83 3.45
CA PHE A 169 -0.74 -4.13 2.45
C PHE A 169 0.52 -3.34 2.75
N HIS A 170 1.66 -4.02 2.59
CA HIS A 170 2.97 -3.54 2.98
C HIS A 170 3.96 -3.69 1.84
N TYR A 171 4.80 -2.68 1.61
CA TYR A 171 5.91 -2.79 0.66
C TYR A 171 7.11 -3.47 1.32
N GLY A 172 7.92 -4.16 0.51
CA GLY A 172 9.08 -4.90 1.02
C GLY A 172 8.69 -6.30 1.54
N TYR A 173 9.41 -6.79 2.54
CA TYR A 173 9.17 -8.10 3.15
C TYR A 173 8.99 -7.96 4.67
N PRO A 174 8.32 -8.92 5.34
CA PRO A 174 8.10 -8.88 6.78
C PRO A 174 9.44 -9.00 7.53
N ASP A 175 9.80 -8.00 8.33
CA ASP A 175 11.01 -7.98 9.18
C ASP A 175 10.83 -8.88 10.43
N VAL A 176 11.82 -9.00 11.32
CA VAL A 176 11.78 -9.79 12.56
C VAL A 176 10.57 -9.47 13.43
N ASN A 177 10.18 -8.20 13.48
CA ASN A 177 9.09 -7.65 14.29
C ASN A 177 7.83 -7.31 13.48
N TYR A 178 7.62 -7.96 12.33
CA TYR A 178 6.51 -7.69 11.41
C TYR A 178 5.11 -7.74 12.03
N THR A 179 4.96 -8.39 13.18
CA THR A 179 3.71 -8.48 13.94
C THR A 179 3.45 -7.27 14.84
N ILE A 180 4.43 -6.36 14.99
CA ILE A 180 4.39 -5.22 15.92
C ILE A 180 4.63 -3.88 15.20
N PHE A 181 5.44 -3.86 14.14
CA PHE A 181 5.89 -2.64 13.47
C PHE A 181 5.54 -2.64 11.98
N THR A 182 4.84 -1.60 11.51
CA THR A 182 4.27 -1.56 10.15
C THR A 182 4.47 -0.20 9.45
N GLU A 183 5.60 0.48 9.62
CA GLU A 183 5.90 1.74 8.89
C GLU A 183 5.97 1.59 7.36
N ASN A 184 5.99 0.35 6.88
CA ASN A 184 5.96 0.01 5.46
C ASN A 184 4.55 -0.26 4.91
N GLN A 185 3.51 0.06 5.67
CA GLN A 185 2.15 -0.05 5.21
C GLN A 185 1.83 1.03 4.17
N PHE A 186 1.07 0.64 3.14
CA PHE A 186 0.57 1.56 2.13
C PHE A 186 -0.92 1.44 1.84
N PHE A 187 -1.57 0.42 2.39
CA PHE A 187 -3.01 0.25 2.34
C PHE A 187 -3.47 -0.29 3.69
N GLU A 188 -4.54 0.28 4.25
CA GLU A 188 -5.33 -0.31 5.34
C GLU A 188 -6.81 -0.25 5.02
N ASN A 189 -7.51 -1.33 5.38
CA ASN A 189 -8.95 -1.35 5.49
C ASN A 189 -9.28 -2.14 6.75
N PRO A 190 -9.88 -1.54 7.79
CA PRO A 190 -10.54 -0.23 7.83
C PRO A 190 -9.57 0.96 7.80
N GLN A 191 -10.09 2.13 7.46
CA GLN A 191 -9.48 3.43 7.77
C GLN A 191 -9.97 3.93 9.13
N TYR A 192 -9.09 4.60 9.86
CA TYR A 192 -9.52 5.35 11.05
C TYR A 192 -9.53 6.83 10.71
N VAL A 193 -10.71 7.44 10.79
CA VAL A 193 -10.92 8.86 10.50
C VAL A 193 -11.10 9.61 11.81
N GLU A 194 -10.26 10.63 12.02
CA GLU A 194 -10.32 11.48 13.20
C GLU A 194 -10.96 12.83 12.84
N TYR A 195 -12.00 13.23 13.57
CA TYR A 195 -12.62 14.55 13.40
C TYR A 195 -12.98 15.19 14.74
N LEU A 196 -12.92 16.52 14.74
CA LEU A 196 -13.35 17.34 15.86
C LEU A 196 -14.87 17.43 15.88
N GLN A 197 -15.46 17.00 16.98
CA GLN A 197 -16.87 17.22 17.27
C GLN A 197 -17.12 18.69 17.64
N LYS A 198 -18.41 19.09 17.58
CA LYS A 198 -18.85 20.46 17.91
C LYS A 198 -18.57 20.86 19.36
N ASP A 199 -18.40 19.90 20.26
CA ASP A 199 -18.05 20.09 21.67
C ASP A 199 -16.54 20.25 21.91
N GLY A 200 -15.72 20.14 20.85
CA GLY A 200 -14.27 20.23 20.90
C GLY A 200 -13.55 18.89 21.12
N ASN A 201 -14.28 17.78 21.26
CA ASN A 201 -13.68 16.45 21.43
C ASN A 201 -13.26 15.84 20.10
N VAL A 202 -12.12 15.15 20.05
CA VAL A 202 -11.72 14.35 18.89
C VAL A 202 -12.41 12.99 18.95
N THR A 203 -13.07 12.62 17.87
CA THR A 203 -13.65 11.28 17.68
C THR A 203 -12.90 10.55 16.59
N ARG A 204 -12.63 9.26 16.85
CA ARG A 204 -12.00 8.35 15.90
C ARG A 204 -13.04 7.34 15.42
N GLU A 205 -13.40 7.43 14.16
CA GLU A 205 -14.36 6.53 13.52
C GLU A 205 -13.63 5.47 12.71
N ARG A 206 -14.04 4.20 12.88
CA ARG A 206 -13.51 3.06 12.12
C ARG A 206 -14.38 2.84 10.89
N ILE A 207 -13.86 3.18 9.72
CA ILE A 207 -14.57 3.09 8.43
C ILE A 207 -14.04 1.89 7.66
N ILE A 208 -14.90 0.90 7.42
CA ILE A 208 -14.61 -0.19 6.50
C ILE A 208 -15.16 0.11 5.11
N PHE A 209 -14.33 -0.06 4.10
CA PHE A 209 -14.72 0.05 2.71
C PHE A 209 -15.04 -1.34 2.16
N GLU A 210 -16.31 -1.59 1.85
CA GLU A 210 -16.73 -2.81 1.15
C GLU A 210 -16.35 -2.78 -0.34
N SER A 211 -16.18 -1.58 -0.90
CA SER A 211 -15.70 -1.36 -2.26
C SER A 211 -14.22 -1.01 -2.23
N VAL A 212 -13.38 -1.90 -2.74
CA VAL A 212 -11.95 -1.67 -2.98
C VAL A 212 -11.72 -1.70 -4.49
N GLU A 213 -11.29 -0.57 -5.05
CA GLU A 213 -10.96 -0.46 -6.47
C GLU A 213 -9.72 -1.31 -6.81
N PRO A 214 -9.56 -1.77 -8.06
CA PRO A 214 -8.38 -2.51 -8.49
C PRO A 214 -7.06 -1.80 -8.15
N ILE A 215 -6.09 -2.54 -7.61
CA ILE A 215 -4.79 -2.00 -7.20
C ILE A 215 -3.69 -2.68 -8.01
N GLN A 216 -2.94 -1.90 -8.77
CA GLN A 216 -1.74 -2.38 -9.45
C GLN A 216 -0.51 -2.20 -8.54
N VAL A 217 -0.06 -3.27 -7.90
CA VAL A 217 1.07 -3.24 -6.96
C VAL A 217 2.39 -3.47 -7.71
N ASN A 218 3.05 -2.37 -8.05
CA ASN A 218 4.26 -2.31 -8.88
C ASN A 218 5.54 -2.60 -8.09
N LEU A 219 5.59 -3.77 -7.44
CA LEU A 219 6.70 -4.21 -6.60
C LEU A 219 7.18 -5.60 -7.01
N PRO A 220 8.47 -5.92 -6.86
CA PRO A 220 8.96 -7.29 -7.02
C PRO A 220 8.46 -8.22 -5.90
N TYR A 221 8.33 -7.69 -4.70
CA TYR A 221 7.83 -8.39 -3.52
C TYR A 221 7.13 -7.40 -2.59
N TRP A 222 6.08 -7.88 -1.95
CA TRP A 222 5.25 -7.15 -1.00
C TRP A 222 4.52 -8.15 -0.12
N TYR A 223 3.80 -7.70 0.90
CA TYR A 223 3.06 -8.63 1.75
C TYR A 223 1.77 -8.05 2.29
N ILE A 224 0.90 -8.96 2.74
CA ILE A 224 -0.38 -8.68 3.36
C ILE A 224 -0.32 -9.14 4.81
N THR A 225 -0.84 -8.32 5.72
CA THR A 225 -1.20 -8.77 7.07
C THR A 225 -2.71 -8.68 7.26
N ALA A 226 -3.28 -9.66 7.95
CA ALA A 226 -4.68 -9.66 8.32
C ALA A 226 -4.91 -10.28 9.69
N ASN A 227 -5.87 -9.76 10.45
CA ASN A 227 -6.34 -10.31 11.74
C ASN A 227 -7.74 -10.94 11.64
N GLY A 228 -8.21 -11.25 10.43
CA GLY A 228 -9.35 -12.13 10.22
C GLY A 228 -9.53 -12.57 8.76
N PRO A 229 -10.73 -13.09 8.41
CA PRO A 229 -11.02 -13.60 7.07
C PRO A 229 -10.97 -12.53 5.98
N PHE A 230 -10.33 -12.87 4.86
CA PHE A 230 -10.31 -12.06 3.64
C PHE A 230 -10.20 -12.92 2.39
N SER A 231 -10.59 -12.36 1.26
CA SER A 231 -10.31 -12.92 -0.06
C SER A 231 -9.96 -11.84 -1.07
N LEU A 232 -9.25 -12.23 -2.10
CA LEU A 232 -8.84 -11.36 -3.21
C LEU A 232 -8.44 -12.19 -4.42
N GLN A 233 -8.32 -11.53 -5.57
CA GLN A 233 -7.73 -12.08 -6.77
C GLN A 233 -6.39 -11.41 -7.05
N LEU A 234 -5.40 -12.21 -7.42
CA LEU A 234 -4.06 -11.79 -7.79
C LEU A 234 -3.81 -12.21 -9.23
N ASP A 235 -3.21 -11.32 -10.02
CA ASP A 235 -2.75 -11.67 -11.36
C ASP A 235 -1.45 -10.94 -11.70
N SER A 236 -0.59 -11.59 -12.48
CA SER A 236 0.74 -11.07 -12.83
C SER A 236 0.75 -10.11 -14.03
N PHE A 237 -0.40 -9.77 -14.61
CA PHE A 237 -0.44 -8.84 -15.74
C PHE A 237 -0.48 -7.37 -15.30
N TYR A 238 -0.01 -6.51 -16.21
CA TYR A 238 -0.06 -5.07 -16.05
C TYR A 238 -1.31 -4.49 -16.71
N MET A 239 -2.13 -3.80 -15.93
CA MET A 239 -3.20 -2.93 -16.41
C MET A 239 -2.85 -1.48 -16.11
N ASN A 240 -3.08 -0.63 -17.11
CA ASN A 240 -2.90 0.79 -16.97
C ASN A 240 -4.16 1.42 -16.36
N PHE A 241 -4.04 1.97 -15.15
CA PHE A 241 -5.12 2.66 -14.43
C PHE A 241 -4.89 4.18 -14.30
N HIS A 242 -4.19 4.81 -15.24
CA HIS A 242 -3.94 6.26 -15.20
C HIS A 242 -5.21 7.08 -15.18
N THR A 243 -6.30 6.56 -15.75
CA THR A 243 -7.63 7.17 -15.58
C THR A 243 -8.65 6.07 -15.40
N HIS A 244 -9.41 6.13 -14.30
CA HIS A 244 -10.51 5.21 -14.07
C HIS A 244 -11.66 5.88 -13.32
N ASN A 245 -12.81 5.22 -13.36
CA ASN A 245 -13.99 5.61 -12.61
C ASN A 245 -14.18 4.63 -11.46
N THR A 246 -14.54 5.13 -10.28
CA THR A 246 -14.89 4.24 -9.17
C THR A 246 -16.22 3.56 -9.41
N THR A 247 -16.46 2.46 -8.70
CA THR A 247 -17.68 1.66 -8.84
C THR A 247 -18.72 1.96 -7.77
N ASN A 248 -18.31 2.60 -6.67
CA ASN A 248 -19.16 2.90 -5.52
C ASN A 248 -18.92 4.33 -4.99
N VAL A 249 -19.92 4.87 -4.28
CA VAL A 249 -19.86 6.16 -3.57
C VAL A 249 -18.97 6.11 -2.34
N ASN A 250 -18.86 4.94 -1.71
CA ASN A 250 -17.97 4.66 -0.59
C ASN A 250 -16.91 3.69 -1.08
N THR A 251 -15.71 4.18 -1.34
CA THR A 251 -14.67 3.38 -1.99
C THR A 251 -13.27 3.78 -1.56
N THR A 252 -12.34 2.84 -1.63
CA THR A 252 -10.92 3.05 -1.45
C THR A 252 -10.13 2.34 -2.56
N GLY A 253 -8.95 2.85 -2.88
CA GLY A 253 -8.01 2.21 -3.77
C GLY A 253 -6.60 2.66 -3.43
N ALA A 254 -5.59 2.13 -4.11
CA ALA A 254 -4.21 2.58 -3.95
C ALA A 254 -3.49 2.72 -5.27
N TYR A 255 -2.63 3.72 -5.32
CA TYR A 255 -1.70 3.97 -6.41
C TYR A 255 -0.26 3.72 -5.92
N VAL A 256 0.47 2.90 -6.66
CA VAL A 256 1.84 2.48 -6.33
C VAL A 256 2.79 2.88 -7.44
N LEU A 257 3.64 3.87 -7.16
CA LEU A 257 4.69 4.37 -8.03
C LEU A 257 6.06 4.01 -7.47
N THR A 258 6.87 3.35 -8.28
CA THR A 258 8.22 2.90 -7.91
C THR A 258 9.29 3.18 -8.97
N ASP A 259 8.92 3.68 -10.15
CA ASP A 259 9.88 3.95 -11.23
C ASP A 259 9.46 5.12 -12.13
N VAL A 260 8.65 4.84 -13.15
CA VAL A 260 8.24 5.82 -14.16
C VAL A 260 6.88 6.41 -13.81
N TRP A 261 6.84 7.74 -13.76
CA TRP A 261 5.63 8.50 -13.48
C TRP A 261 4.72 8.61 -14.70
N GLN A 262 3.42 8.47 -14.44
CA GLN A 262 2.34 8.96 -15.28
C GLN A 262 1.22 9.51 -14.40
N ASP A 263 0.55 10.54 -14.90
CA ASP A 263 -0.53 11.18 -14.18
C ASP A 263 -1.67 10.21 -13.88
N HIS A 264 -2.12 10.22 -12.62
CA HIS A 264 -3.16 9.33 -12.14
C HIS A 264 -4.42 10.13 -11.81
N PHE A 265 -5.53 9.76 -12.45
CA PHE A 265 -6.82 10.40 -12.34
C PHE A 265 -7.88 9.38 -11.92
N VAL A 266 -8.69 9.77 -10.94
CA VAL A 266 -9.82 8.97 -10.49
C VAL A 266 -11.06 9.84 -10.56
N ASN A 267 -12.10 9.38 -11.26
CA ASN A 267 -13.42 10.00 -11.22
C ASN A 267 -14.29 9.22 -10.24
N PHE A 268 -14.68 9.88 -9.15
CA PHE A 268 -15.50 9.26 -8.12
C PHE A 268 -16.98 9.30 -8.50
N VAL A 269 -17.66 8.18 -8.31
CA VAL A 269 -19.12 8.16 -8.19
C VAL A 269 -19.48 8.90 -6.90
N THR A 270 -20.39 9.88 -6.98
CA THR A 270 -20.76 10.72 -5.83
C THR A 270 -22.25 10.68 -5.53
N ASP A 271 -22.61 10.74 -4.26
CA ASP A 271 -23.95 11.08 -3.79
C ASP A 271 -23.96 12.54 -3.29
N PRO A 272 -24.50 13.50 -4.05
CA PRO A 272 -24.50 14.91 -3.67
C PRO A 272 -25.48 15.21 -2.52
N THR A 273 -26.28 14.23 -2.07
CA THR A 273 -27.23 14.40 -0.97
C THR A 273 -26.62 14.10 0.39
N ARG A 274 -25.33 13.73 0.46
CA ARG A 274 -24.66 13.35 1.70
C ARG A 274 -23.41 14.18 1.97
N LYS A 275 -23.13 14.39 3.24
CA LYS A 275 -21.81 14.81 3.70
C LYS A 275 -20.85 13.65 3.64
N GLY A 276 -19.57 13.93 3.66
CA GLY A 276 -18.56 12.90 3.63
C GLY A 276 -17.16 13.45 3.69
N TRP A 277 -16.22 12.54 3.53
CA TRP A 277 -14.81 12.83 3.62
C TRP A 277 -14.08 12.21 2.44
N THR A 278 -12.97 12.84 2.12
CA THR A 278 -11.97 12.36 1.19
C THR A 278 -10.64 12.37 1.90
N GLY A 279 -9.75 11.48 1.53
CA GLY A 279 -8.42 11.51 2.09
C GLY A 279 -7.48 10.54 1.44
N THR A 280 -6.26 10.59 1.93
CA THR A 280 -5.18 9.71 1.53
C THR A 280 -4.41 9.21 2.74
N LEU A 281 -3.89 8.00 2.60
CA LEU A 281 -2.77 7.50 3.38
C LEU A 281 -1.56 7.42 2.45
N VAL A 282 -0.48 8.14 2.78
CA VAL A 282 0.71 8.21 1.94
C VAL A 282 1.98 7.74 2.64
N THR A 283 2.77 6.98 1.89
CA THR A 283 4.18 6.72 2.19
C THR A 283 4.98 7.14 0.96
N LEU A 284 5.98 8.00 1.14
CA LEU A 284 6.73 8.58 0.02
C LEU A 284 8.22 8.75 0.35
N ASP A 285 9.01 8.67 -0.71
CA ASP A 285 10.44 9.00 -0.75
C ASP A 285 10.70 9.65 -2.11
N LEU A 286 10.61 10.98 -2.14
CA LEU A 286 10.57 11.74 -3.38
C LEU A 286 11.91 12.36 -3.71
N GLN A 287 12.22 12.38 -5.00
CA GLN A 287 13.32 13.11 -5.64
C GLN A 287 12.80 14.33 -6.41
N GLN A 288 11.50 14.38 -6.73
CA GLN A 288 10.85 15.52 -7.38
C GLN A 288 9.46 15.76 -6.78
N PRO A 289 8.93 16.99 -6.85
CA PRO A 289 7.63 17.31 -6.26
C PRO A 289 6.47 16.51 -6.87
N ILE A 290 5.51 16.15 -6.02
CA ILE A 290 4.22 15.55 -6.39
C ILE A 290 3.08 16.35 -5.77
N ASN A 291 2.00 16.54 -6.54
CA ASN A 291 0.76 17.13 -6.06
C ASN A 291 -0.36 16.08 -6.09
N ILE A 292 -1.06 15.96 -4.97
CA ILE A 292 -2.31 15.20 -4.84
C ILE A 292 -3.42 16.22 -4.71
N THR A 293 -4.39 16.20 -5.63
CA THR A 293 -5.49 17.16 -5.65
C THR A 293 -6.81 16.45 -5.74
N PHE A 294 -7.68 16.73 -4.79
CA PHE A 294 -9.08 16.37 -4.78
C PHE A 294 -9.93 17.58 -5.14
N ALA A 295 -10.94 17.39 -5.98
CA ALA A 295 -11.83 18.48 -6.37
C ALA A 295 -13.29 18.02 -6.53
N ASN A 296 -14.20 18.94 -6.21
CA ASN A 296 -15.61 18.91 -6.62
C ASN A 296 -16.00 20.27 -7.22
N ASP A 297 -17.28 20.49 -7.51
CA ASP A 297 -17.73 21.71 -8.21
C ASP A 297 -17.48 23.01 -7.43
N MET A 298 -17.27 22.94 -6.11
CA MET A 298 -17.24 24.10 -5.21
C MET A 298 -15.91 24.25 -4.47
N THR A 299 -15.19 23.15 -4.24
CA THR A 299 -14.04 23.10 -3.35
C THR A 299 -12.92 22.27 -3.96
N VAL A 300 -11.68 22.70 -3.70
CA VAL A 300 -10.45 21.97 -4.01
C VAL A 300 -9.68 21.74 -2.71
N PHE A 301 -9.25 20.50 -2.52
CA PHE A 301 -8.36 20.09 -1.45
C PHE A 301 -7.07 19.59 -2.08
N TYR A 302 -5.94 20.23 -1.80
CA TYR A 302 -4.67 19.89 -2.45
C TYR A 302 -3.56 19.68 -1.41
N GLN A 303 -2.66 18.74 -1.70
CA GLN A 303 -1.46 18.43 -0.95
C GLN A 303 -0.28 18.48 -1.90
N ALA A 304 0.73 19.28 -1.56
CA ALA A 304 1.97 19.37 -2.30
C ALA A 304 3.11 18.78 -1.46
N TYR A 305 3.81 17.80 -2.03
CA TYR A 305 4.97 17.16 -1.42
C TYR A 305 6.24 17.56 -2.16
N SER A 306 7.27 17.94 -1.42
CA SER A 306 8.54 18.41 -2.00
C SER A 306 9.44 17.23 -2.42
N GLY A 307 10.34 17.48 -3.37
CA GLY A 307 11.28 16.47 -3.92
C GLY A 307 12.43 16.04 -3.03
N SER A 308 12.31 16.24 -1.72
CA SER A 308 13.24 15.72 -0.70
C SER A 308 12.49 15.24 0.55
N GLN A 309 11.17 15.06 0.43
CA GLN A 309 10.31 14.69 1.53
C GLN A 309 10.26 13.17 1.66
N GLY A 310 10.46 12.69 2.88
CA GLY A 310 10.19 11.32 3.28
C GLY A 310 9.06 11.32 4.30
N LEU A 311 7.96 10.63 4.00
CA LEU A 311 6.88 10.40 4.95
C LEU A 311 6.58 8.91 5.00
N LYS A 312 6.24 8.43 6.19
CA LYS A 312 5.77 7.07 6.42
C LYS A 312 4.39 7.15 7.05
N HIS A 313 3.44 6.42 6.48
CA HIS A 313 2.08 6.25 7.03
C HIS A 313 1.38 7.58 7.37
N ALA A 314 1.52 8.59 6.51
CA ALA A 314 0.93 9.91 6.76
C ALA A 314 -0.50 9.97 6.23
N GLN A 315 -1.48 10.16 7.11
CA GLN A 315 -2.87 10.32 6.73
C GLN A 315 -3.24 11.80 6.63
N VAL A 316 -3.95 12.17 5.57
CA VAL A 316 -4.42 13.53 5.31
C VAL A 316 -5.85 13.45 4.77
N MET A 317 -6.76 14.25 5.31
CA MET A 317 -8.19 14.18 4.98
C MET A 317 -8.85 15.57 4.97
N SER A 318 -10.00 15.65 4.31
CA SER A 318 -10.87 16.82 4.30
C SER A 318 -12.34 16.38 4.36
N ASP A 319 -13.17 17.20 5.00
CA ASP A 319 -14.62 17.08 5.13
C ASP A 319 -15.37 17.44 3.83
N MET A 320 -14.89 16.91 2.71
CA MET A 320 -15.53 17.05 1.40
C MET A 320 -15.65 15.70 0.69
N VAL A 321 -16.73 15.55 -0.07
CA VAL A 321 -16.88 14.47 -1.05
C VAL A 321 -16.33 14.95 -2.38
N SER A 322 -15.24 14.32 -2.82
CA SER A 322 -14.56 14.64 -4.07
C SER A 322 -15.26 13.99 -5.25
N LYS A 323 -15.30 14.69 -6.39
CA LYS A 323 -15.67 14.10 -7.69
C LYS A 323 -14.46 13.59 -8.45
N THR A 324 -13.30 14.17 -8.19
CA THR A 324 -12.06 13.83 -8.88
C THR A 324 -10.90 13.78 -7.90
N LEU A 325 -9.94 12.90 -8.19
CA LEU A 325 -8.58 12.91 -7.68
C LEU A 325 -7.63 13.01 -8.86
N SER A 326 -6.62 13.86 -8.77
CA SER A 326 -5.46 13.89 -9.66
C SER A 326 -4.19 13.84 -8.84
N ILE A 327 -3.32 12.88 -9.14
CA ILE A 327 -1.94 12.84 -8.67
C ILE A 327 -1.09 13.24 -9.87
N THR A 328 -0.20 14.23 -9.70
CA THR A 328 0.66 14.80 -10.76
C THR A 328 2.08 14.97 -10.23
N ALA A 329 3.10 14.81 -11.08
CA ALA A 329 4.50 15.00 -10.70
C ALA A 329 5.23 15.97 -11.64
N ALA A 330 6.26 16.64 -11.13
CA ALA A 330 7.04 17.59 -11.91
C ALA A 330 7.96 16.97 -12.98
N GLY A 331 8.14 15.65 -12.98
CA GLY A 331 8.92 14.94 -13.98
C GLY A 331 8.71 13.43 -13.97
N THR A 332 9.40 12.73 -14.87
CA THR A 332 9.09 11.33 -15.22
C THR A 332 9.57 10.30 -14.20
N ARG A 333 10.40 10.69 -13.24
CA ARG A 333 10.99 9.82 -12.20
C ARG A 333 11.02 10.57 -10.86
N PRO A 334 9.86 10.81 -10.24
CA PRO A 334 9.77 11.66 -9.05
C PRO A 334 10.15 10.94 -7.76
N GLY A 335 10.46 9.64 -7.81
CA GLY A 335 10.80 8.82 -6.65
C GLY A 335 9.71 7.77 -6.41
N THR A 336 9.55 7.37 -5.15
CA THR A 336 8.56 6.37 -4.73
C THR A 336 7.37 7.05 -4.06
N LEU A 337 6.16 6.67 -4.48
CA LEU A 337 4.91 7.07 -3.84
C LEU A 337 4.00 5.85 -3.70
N TYR A 338 3.57 5.58 -2.48
CA TYR A 338 2.41 4.76 -2.21
C TYR A 338 1.31 5.64 -1.67
N CYS A 339 0.18 5.69 -2.37
CA CYS A 339 -0.95 6.55 -2.02
C CYS A 339 -2.22 5.73 -2.04
N GLN A 340 -2.71 5.33 -0.86
CA GLN A 340 -4.10 4.92 -0.73
C GLN A 340 -4.98 6.16 -0.73
N TYR A 341 -6.04 6.15 -1.52
CA TYR A 341 -7.08 7.18 -1.55
C TYR A 341 -8.40 6.59 -1.09
N PHE A 342 -9.28 7.44 -0.57
CA PHE A 342 -10.64 7.06 -0.22
C PHE A 342 -11.63 8.23 -0.34
N VAL A 343 -12.88 7.87 -0.62
CA VAL A 343 -14.04 8.74 -0.51
C VAL A 343 -15.12 7.98 0.25
N TYR A 344 -15.67 8.63 1.28
CA TYR A 344 -16.72 8.08 2.12
C TYR A 344 -17.86 9.09 2.27
N THR A 345 -19.09 8.67 1.99
CA THR A 345 -20.32 9.41 2.22
C THR A 345 -20.99 8.90 3.51
N GLY A 346 -21.24 9.83 4.42
CA GLY A 346 -21.88 9.60 5.72
C GLY A 346 -23.33 10.09 5.72
N GLU A 347 -23.63 11.01 6.64
CA GLU A 347 -24.99 11.51 6.90
C GLU A 347 -25.61 12.27 5.71
N LEU A 348 -26.94 12.22 5.62
CA LEU A 348 -27.71 13.03 4.68
C LEU A 348 -27.53 14.52 4.98
N LEU A 349 -27.31 15.30 3.93
CA LEU A 349 -27.37 16.75 3.98
C LEU A 349 -28.79 17.18 4.36
N PRO A 350 -28.94 18.25 5.16
CA PRO A 350 -30.25 18.82 5.42
C PRO A 350 -30.88 19.24 4.08
N PRO A 351 -32.20 19.04 3.89
CA PRO A 351 -32.88 19.44 2.68
C PRO A 351 -32.62 20.92 2.43
N THR A 352 -32.15 21.25 1.23
CA THR A 352 -32.04 22.64 0.80
C THR A 352 -33.44 23.24 0.92
N PRO A 353 -33.64 24.37 1.62
CA PRO A 353 -34.96 25.00 1.65
C PRO A 353 -35.36 25.28 0.21
N SER A 354 -36.44 24.64 -0.25
CA SER A 354 -37.04 24.98 -1.54
C SER A 354 -37.23 26.49 -1.58
N PRO A 355 -36.92 27.17 -2.69
CA PRO A 355 -37.29 28.56 -2.82
C PRO A 355 -38.81 28.63 -2.61
N THR A 356 -39.23 29.27 -1.53
CA THR A 356 -40.62 29.63 -1.36
C THR A 356 -40.93 30.56 -2.52
N THR A 357 -41.67 30.06 -3.51
CA THR A 357 -42.45 30.91 -4.40
C THR A 357 -43.40 31.69 -3.52
N ASN A 358 -42.95 32.85 -3.06
CA ASN A 358 -43.82 33.87 -2.50
C ASN A 358 -44.68 34.36 -3.66
N THR A 359 -45.82 33.69 -3.86
CA THR A 359 -46.95 34.30 -4.56
C THR A 359 -47.32 35.52 -3.73
N VAL A 360 -46.91 36.70 -4.20
CA VAL A 360 -47.28 37.98 -3.61
C VAL A 360 -48.79 38.12 -3.79
N VAL A 361 -49.56 37.73 -2.78
CA VAL A 361 -50.95 38.16 -2.66
C VAL A 361 -50.88 39.58 -2.11
N GLN A 362 -51.19 40.54 -2.98
CA GLN A 362 -51.27 41.95 -2.63
C GLN A 362 -52.45 42.16 -1.66
N THR A 363 -52.15 42.34 -0.38
CA THR A 363 -53.11 42.83 0.62
C THR A 363 -52.62 44.14 1.24
N THR A 364 -53.56 45.07 1.31
CA THR A 364 -53.50 46.47 1.74
C THR A 364 -52.85 46.63 3.13
N PRO A 365 -52.09 47.71 3.41
CA PRO A 365 -51.29 47.80 4.62
C PRO A 365 -52.14 48.20 5.82
N THR A 366 -52.09 47.38 6.88
CA THR A 366 -52.55 47.77 8.22
C THR A 366 -51.33 48.20 9.03
N ILE A 367 -51.37 49.44 9.49
CA ILE A 367 -50.36 50.07 10.34
C ILE A 367 -50.33 49.37 11.70
N ALA A 368 -49.16 48.89 12.13
CA ALA A 368 -48.89 48.55 13.52
C ALA A 368 -47.43 48.86 13.91
N THR A 369 -47.37 49.80 14.85
CA THR A 369 -46.30 50.30 15.73
C THR A 369 -45.00 49.50 15.88
N THR A 370 -43.89 50.22 15.73
CA THR A 370 -42.53 49.83 16.10
C THR A 370 -42.35 49.82 17.63
N THR A 371 -41.83 48.72 18.17
CA THR A 371 -41.15 48.72 19.47
C THR A 371 -39.71 48.28 19.25
N LYS A 372 -38.77 49.20 19.48
CA LYS A 372 -37.33 48.94 19.54
C LYS A 372 -37.01 48.10 20.78
N SER A 373 -36.17 47.07 20.61
CA SER A 373 -35.19 46.70 21.64
C SER A 373 -33.86 46.43 20.97
N SER A 374 -32.91 47.29 21.30
CA SER A 374 -31.49 47.25 20.99
C SER A 374 -30.74 46.26 21.89
N GLU A 375 -29.48 46.00 21.50
CA GLU A 375 -28.36 45.35 22.23
C GLU A 375 -28.02 43.94 21.69
N SER A 376 -26.78 43.60 21.32
CA SER A 376 -25.52 44.34 21.22
C SER A 376 -24.54 43.49 20.40
N PHE A 377 -23.87 44.12 19.43
CA PHE A 377 -22.78 43.54 18.65
C PHE A 377 -21.51 43.57 19.52
N ASN A 378 -20.88 42.42 19.78
CA ASN A 378 -19.60 42.37 20.46
C ASN A 378 -18.52 41.78 19.53
N VAL A 379 -17.71 42.69 19.01
CA VAL A 379 -16.47 42.48 18.26
C VAL A 379 -15.37 42.18 19.28
N LEU A 380 -14.98 40.91 19.48
CA LEU A 380 -13.75 40.60 20.23
C LEU A 380 -13.23 39.16 20.09
N ILE A 381 -12.76 38.71 18.91
CA ILE A 381 -11.79 37.59 18.84
C ILE A 381 -10.81 37.85 17.69
N THR A 382 -9.79 38.70 17.94
CA THR A 382 -8.61 38.82 17.07
C THR A 382 -7.32 39.03 17.89
N ILE A 383 -7.29 38.61 19.16
CA ILE A 383 -6.12 38.78 20.05
C ILE A 383 -5.60 37.47 20.66
N ILE A 384 -6.17 36.30 20.34
CA ILE A 384 -5.72 35.02 20.93
C ILE A 384 -4.72 34.24 20.06
N LEU A 385 -4.40 34.69 18.84
CA LEU A 385 -3.43 34.00 17.97
C LEU A 385 -1.98 34.52 18.06
N PHE A 386 -1.69 35.54 18.86
CA PHE A 386 -0.34 36.11 18.98
C PHE A 386 0.38 35.79 20.29
N LEU A 387 -0.25 35.04 21.21
CA LEU A 387 0.32 34.72 22.53
C LEU A 387 0.77 33.26 22.70
N CYS A 388 0.59 32.39 21.69
CA CYS A 388 1.06 31.00 21.74
C CYS A 388 2.36 30.72 20.95
N ILE A 389 3.02 31.74 20.40
CA ILE A 389 4.36 31.61 19.77
C ILE A 389 5.49 32.14 20.69
N LEU A 390 5.15 32.65 21.88
CA LEU A 390 6.12 32.92 22.94
C LEU A 390 5.73 32.16 24.20
N MET A 391 5.97 30.85 24.22
CA MET A 391 6.36 30.05 25.38
C MET A 391 6.29 28.55 25.05
N VAL A 392 7.40 28.01 24.53
CA VAL A 392 8.19 26.84 24.99
C VAL A 392 9.31 26.63 23.98
#